data_AF-A0A7S3RDF9-F1
#
_entry.id   AF-A0A7S3RDF9-F1
#
_cell.length_a   1.000
_cell.length_b   1.000
_cell.length_c   1.000
_cell.angle_alpha   90.00
_cell.angle_beta   90.00
_cell.angle_gamma   90.00
#
_symmetry.space_group_name_H-M   'P 1'
#
loop_
_entity.id
_entity.type
_entity.pdbx_description
1 polymer ?
#
loop_
_entity_poly.entity_id
_entity_poly.type
_entity_poly.pdbx_seq_one_letter_code
_entity_poly.pdbx_strand_id
1 'polypeptide(L)'
;MFGAIVGVRYPGSVYISQSLSFRRPVFLGDAVTATLTLRRSGGGGRLLDFETTAANQHGELVISGDARVLLPRAARRPRQADPDGISRPAG
;
A
#
# COMPACT_ATOMS: atom_id res chain seq x y z
N MET A 1 -2.73 11.82 0.89
CA MET A 1 -1.30 11.81 1.28
C MET A 1 -0.78 10.36 1.36
N PHE A 2 -0.74 9.70 2.53
CA PHE A 2 -0.12 8.36 2.69
C PHE A 2 -0.75 7.25 1.82
N GLY A 3 -2.09 7.17 1.78
CA GLY A 3 -2.79 6.18 0.96
C GLY A 3 -2.47 6.25 -0.53
N ALA A 4 -2.20 7.46 -1.06
CA ALA A 4 -1.83 7.63 -2.46
C ALA A 4 -0.44 7.04 -2.77
N ILE A 5 0.52 7.19 -1.86
CA ILE A 5 1.87 6.61 -2.01
C ILE A 5 1.77 5.09 -2.14
N VAL A 6 0.98 4.46 -1.27
CA VAL A 6 0.75 3.02 -1.29
C VAL A 6 -0.01 2.60 -2.54
N GLY A 7 -1.08 3.30 -2.91
CA GLY A 7 -1.87 2.95 -4.09
C GLY A 7 -1.09 3.03 -5.41
N VAL A 8 -0.18 4.01 -5.54
CA VAL A 8 0.71 4.13 -6.70
C VAL A 8 1.78 3.03 -6.71
N ARG A 9 2.39 2.72 -5.56
CA ARG A 9 3.45 1.71 -5.48
C ARG A 9 2.94 0.27 -5.53
N TYR A 10 1.75 0.03 -4.98
CA TYR A 10 1.12 -1.28 -4.85
C TYR A 10 -0.34 -1.23 -5.33
N PRO A 11 -0.56 -1.21 -6.66
CA PRO A 11 -1.91 -1.23 -7.21
C PRO A 11 -2.71 -2.44 -6.75
N GLY A 12 -3.98 -2.23 -6.41
CA GLY A 12 -4.87 -3.28 -5.90
C GLY A 12 -4.62 -3.69 -4.44
N SER A 13 -3.76 -2.96 -3.72
CA SER A 13 -3.62 -3.13 -2.27
C SER A 13 -4.82 -2.55 -1.51
N VAL A 14 -5.04 -3.08 -0.31
CA VAL A 14 -6.04 -2.59 0.64
C VAL A 14 -5.32 -1.87 1.77
N TYR A 15 -5.62 -0.60 1.97
CA TYR A 15 -5.12 0.19 3.10
C TYR A 15 -6.00 -0.09 4.32
N ILE A 16 -5.56 -0.99 5.20
CA ILE A 16 -6.38 -1.54 6.28
C ILE A 16 -6.60 -0.50 7.38
N SER A 17 -5.53 0.14 7.84
CA SER A 17 -5.61 1.11 8.93
C SER A 17 -4.51 2.15 8.85
N GLN A 18 -4.78 3.31 9.45
CA GLN A 18 -3.84 4.42 9.63
C GLN A 18 -4.04 5.00 11.04
N SER A 19 -2.96 5.20 11.79
CA SER A 19 -2.94 6.08 12.96
C SER A 19 -2.30 7.42 12.60
N LEU A 20 -2.74 8.51 13.23
CA LEU A 20 -2.21 9.85 13.00
C LEU A 20 -2.07 10.59 14.33
N SER A 21 -0.87 11.07 14.61
CA SER A 21 -0.56 12.00 15.68
C SER A 21 -0.12 13.31 15.05
N PHE A 22 -0.93 14.35 15.20
CA PHE A 22 -0.60 15.70 14.73
C PHE A 22 0.31 16.36 15.76
N ARG A 23 1.56 16.57 15.38
CA ARG A 23 2.62 17.07 16.28
C ARG A 23 2.73 18.59 16.22
N ARG A 24 2.40 19.18 15.07
CA ARG A 24 2.49 20.61 14.77
C ARG A 24 1.40 21.01 13.77
N PRO A 25 0.95 22.28 13.78
CA PRO A 25 0.09 22.80 12.72
C PRO A 25 0.83 22.84 11.38
N VAL A 26 0.08 22.76 10.28
CA VAL A 26 0.55 22.97 8.90
C VAL A 26 -0.27 24.13 8.33
N PHE A 27 0.39 25.12 7.76
CA PHE A 27 -0.25 26.32 7.24
C PHE A 27 -0.32 26.31 5.71
N LEU A 28 -1.15 27.19 5.14
CA LEU A 28 -1.19 27.37 3.69
C LEU A 28 0.18 27.82 3.19
N GLY A 29 0.65 27.17 2.12
CA GLY A 29 1.97 27.41 1.55
C GLY A 29 3.08 26.50 2.08
N ASP A 30 2.85 25.75 3.16
CA ASP A 30 3.82 24.75 3.62
C ASP A 30 3.96 23.61 2.61
N ALA A 31 5.20 23.22 2.35
CA ALA A 31 5.51 22.02 1.60
C ALA A 31 5.70 20.86 2.59
N VAL A 32 4.85 19.83 2.49
CA VAL A 32 4.90 18.67 3.39
C VAL A 32 5.36 17.43 2.64
N THR A 33 6.42 16.81 3.14
CA THR A 33 6.96 15.54 2.63
C THR A 33 6.47 14.39 3.49
N ALA A 34 5.78 13.43 2.88
CA ALA A 34 5.32 12.21 3.53
C ALA A 34 6.28 11.04 3.26
N THR A 35 6.59 10.25 4.27
CA THR A 35 7.44 9.07 4.18
C THR A 35 6.75 7.87 4.81
N LEU A 36 6.84 6.71 4.14
CA LEU A 36 6.46 5.42 4.70
C LEU A 36 7.70 4.53 4.78
N THR A 37 7.98 4.01 5.97
CA THR A 37 9.11 3.10 6.22
C THR A 37 8.55 1.72 6.57
N LEU A 38 8.87 0.69 5.78
CA LEU A 38 8.43 -0.67 6.07
C LEU A 38 9.08 -1.15 7.37
N ARG A 39 8.25 -1.48 8.38
CA ARG A 39 8.72 -1.98 9.67
C ARG A 39 8.63 -3.49 9.76
N ARG A 40 7.58 -4.07 9.20
CA ARG A 40 7.34 -5.52 9.25
C ARG A 40 6.58 -5.99 8.02
N SER A 41 6.93 -7.20 7.57
CA SER A 41 6.12 -7.97 6.63
C SER A 41 5.66 -9.28 7.26
N GLY A 42 4.42 -9.67 6.98
CA GLY A 42 3.77 -10.86 7.53
C GLY A 42 2.75 -11.45 6.57
N GLY A 43 2.07 -12.53 6.98
CA GLY A 43 1.02 -13.17 6.18
C GLY A 43 1.49 -13.62 4.78
N GLY A 44 2.68 -14.23 4.71
CA GLY A 44 3.31 -14.62 3.44
C GLY A 44 3.81 -13.44 2.61
N GLY A 45 4.27 -12.36 3.26
CA GLY A 45 4.79 -11.15 2.60
C GLY A 45 3.71 -10.20 2.07
N ARG A 46 2.43 -10.45 2.40
CA ARG A 46 1.30 -9.66 1.90
C ARG A 46 0.78 -8.64 2.89
N LEU A 47 0.94 -8.87 4.19
CA LEU A 47 0.56 -7.92 5.22
C LEU A 47 1.78 -7.07 5.59
N LEU A 48 1.72 -5.79 5.31
CA LEU A 48 2.81 -4.84 5.54
C LEU A 48 2.41 -3.85 6.63
N ASP A 49 3.29 -3.69 7.61
CA ASP A 49 3.18 -2.65 8.63
C ASP A 49 4.26 -1.59 8.36
N PHE A 50 3.83 -0.35 8.24
CA PHE A 50 4.67 0.81 7.97
C PHE A 50 4.64 1.78 9.14
N GLU A 51 5.79 2.37 9.44
CA GLU A 51 5.87 3.64 10.13
C GLU A 51 5.60 4.75 9.10
N THR A 52 4.82 5.75 9.48
CA THR A 52 4.44 6.86 8.62
C THR A 52 4.82 8.18 9.28
N THR A 53 5.50 9.03 8.53
CA THR A 53 5.93 10.35 9.00
C THR A 53 5.64 11.41 7.95
N ALA A 54 5.41 12.63 8.40
CA ALA A 54 5.36 13.80 7.55
C ALA A 54 6.18 14.93 8.17
N ALA A 55 6.98 15.60 7.35
CA ALA A 55 7.76 16.77 7.76
C ALA A 55 7.48 17.97 6.85
N ASN A 56 7.51 19.19 7.40
CA ASN A 56 7.44 20.43 6.62
C ASN A 56 8.79 20.74 5.94
N GLN A 57 8.86 21.84 5.20
CA GLN A 57 10.06 22.32 4.51
C GLN A 57 11.25 22.63 5.45
N HIS A 58 10.99 22.81 6.75
CA HIS A 58 12.03 23.04 7.76
C HIS A 58 12.55 21.74 8.39
N GLY A 59 12.06 20.58 7.93
CA GLY A 59 12.41 19.28 8.48
C GLY A 59 11.70 18.95 9.79
N GLU A 60 10.72 19.75 10.20
CA GLU A 60 9.98 19.52 11.43
C GLU A 60 8.91 18.46 11.23
N LEU A 61 8.88 17.47 12.11
CA LEU A 61 7.85 16.43 12.12
C LEU A 61 6.49 17.05 12.44
N VAL A 62 5.57 17.01 11.47
CA VAL A 62 4.20 17.54 11.60
C VAL A 62 3.18 16.44 11.86
N ILE A 63 3.39 15.24 11.30
CA ILE A 63 2.56 14.06 11.54
C ILE A 63 3.44 12.84 11.76
N SER A 64 3.05 12.00 12.71
CA SER A 64 3.61 10.65 12.89
C SER A 64 2.50 9.63 13.09
N GLY A 65 2.76 8.37 12.76
CA GLY A 65 1.85 7.27 13.05
C GLY A 65 2.26 6.00 12.32
N ASP A 66 1.33 5.08 12.17
CA ASP A 66 1.56 3.77 11.59
C ASP A 66 0.47 3.45 10.58
N ALA A 67 0.81 2.63 9.58
CA ALA A 67 -0.12 2.15 8.58
C ALA A 67 -0.03 0.63 8.42
N ARG A 68 -1.16 0.00 8.17
CA ARG A 68 -1.24 -1.42 7.83
C ARG A 68 -1.86 -1.57 6.44
N VAL A 69 -1.17 -2.33 5.58
CA VAL A 69 -1.55 -2.50 4.17
C VAL A 69 -1.55 -3.99 3.83
N LEU A 70 -2.55 -4.43 3.08
CA LEU A 70 -2.61 -5.77 2.52
C LEU A 70 -2.42 -5.73 1.00
N LEU A 71 -1.39 -6.39 0.51
CA LEU A 71 -1.15 -6.54 -0.92
C LEU A 71 -2.18 -7.48 -1.57
N PRO A 72 -2.53 -7.27 -2.85
CA PRO A 72 -3.41 -8.19 -3.57
C PRO A 72 -2.80 -9.60 -3.60
N ARG A 73 -3.63 -10.61 -3.83
CA ARG A 73 -3.09 -11.92 -4.22
C ARG A 73 -2.47 -11.76 -5.59
N ALA A 74 -1.36 -12.46 -5.85
CA ALA A 74 -0.86 -12.61 -7.22
C ALA A 74 -2.04 -13.02 -8.10
N ALA A 75 -2.24 -12.30 -9.20
CA ALA A 75 -3.27 -12.67 -10.16
C ALA A 75 -3.04 -14.13 -10.52
N ARG A 76 -4.07 -14.98 -10.36
CA ARG A 76 -4.05 -16.26 -11.05
C ARG A 76 -3.86 -15.89 -12.52
N ARG A 77 -2.78 -16.37 -13.17
CA ARG A 77 -2.74 -16.34 -14.63
C ARG A 77 -4.11 -16.85 -15.09
N PRO A 78 -4.77 -16.18 -16.04
CA PRO A 78 -5.90 -16.80 -16.72
C PRO A 78 -5.46 -18.22 -17.07
N ARG A 79 -6.28 -19.24 -16.77
CA ARG A 79 -6.02 -20.56 -17.33
C ARG A 79 -5.81 -20.31 -18.81
N GLN A 80 -4.61 -20.60 -19.29
CA GLN A 80 -4.33 -20.55 -20.71
C GLN A 80 -5.43 -21.40 -21.33
N ALA A 81 -6.29 -20.77 -22.15
CA ALA A 81 -7.29 -21.51 -22.87
C ALA A 81 -6.54 -22.60 -23.62
N ASP A 82 -6.89 -23.85 -23.32
CA ASP A 82 -6.39 -24.99 -24.06
C ASP A 82 -6.71 -24.71 -25.54
N PRO A 83 -5.70 -24.56 -26.42
CA PRO A 83 -5.96 -24.25 -27.83
C PRO A 83 -6.75 -25.37 -28.52
N ASP A 84 -6.81 -26.56 -27.92
CA ASP A 84 -7.44 -27.73 -28.50
C ASP A 84 -8.75 -28.05 -27.78
N GLY A 85 -9.77 -27.23 -28.04
CA GLY A 85 -11.18 -27.54 -27.73
C GLY A 85 -11.70 -28.72 -28.56
N ILE A 86 -11.09 -29.90 -28.47
CA ILE A 86 -11.61 -31.13 -29.05
C ILE A 86 -12.19 -31.98 -27.92
N SER A 87 -13.49 -31.80 -27.70
CA SER A 87 -14.31 -32.79 -27.01
C SER A 87 -14.21 -34.12 -27.76
N ARG A 88 -13.59 -35.14 -27.16
CA ARG A 88 -13.78 -36.52 -27.62
C ARG A 88 -15.21 -36.94 -27.29
N PRO A 89 -15.99 -37.50 -28.24
CA PRO A 89 -17.26 -38.11 -27.90
C PRO A 89 -16.98 -39.36 -27.05
N ALA A 90 -17.81 -39.55 -26.02
CA ALA A 90 -17.80 -40.76 -25.23
C ALA A 90 -18.21 -41.95 -26.13
N GLY A 91 -17.36 -42.97 -26.17
CA GLY A 91 -17.63 -44.30 -26.69
C GLY A 91 -17.25 -45.32 -25.63
#